data_AF-A0A8C2Y4F4-F1
#
_entry.id   AF-A0A8C2Y4F4-F1
#
_cell.length_a   1.000
_cell.length_b   1.000
_cell.length_c   1.000
_cell.angle_alpha   90.00
_cell.angle_beta   90.00
_cell.angle_gamma   90.00
#
_symmetry.space_group_name_H-M   'P 1'
#
loop_
_entity.id
_entity.type
_entity.pdbx_description
1 polymer ?
#
loop_
_entity_poly.entity_id
_entity_poly.type
_entity_poly.pdbx_seq_one_letter_code
_entity_poly.pdbx_strand_id
1 'polypeptide(L)'
;MNEEYDVIVLSMGLTECILSGKMSVNGKKKVLHMDRNPYYGGESESITPLEDFYKRFKIPRAPPASMGRERDWNGDLIPKFLMANKWSAG
;
A
#
# COMPACT_ATOMS: atom_id res chain seq x y z
N MET A 1 -9.94 -22.05 2.58
CA MET A 1 -9.42 -21.56 1.29
C MET A 1 -9.71 -22.60 0.24
N ASN A 2 -9.81 -22.20 -1.03
CA ASN A 2 -9.87 -23.20 -2.09
C ASN A 2 -8.49 -23.87 -2.23
N GLU A 3 -8.45 -25.08 -2.79
CA GLU A 3 -7.19 -25.81 -2.96
C GLU A 3 -6.41 -25.36 -4.19
N GLU A 4 -7.11 -24.84 -5.22
CA GLU A 4 -6.52 -24.44 -6.49
C GLU A 4 -6.83 -22.98 -6.87
N TYR A 5 -5.82 -22.29 -7.41
CA TYR A 5 -5.85 -20.92 -7.90
C TYR A 5 -5.00 -20.83 -9.18
N ASP A 6 -5.41 -20.02 -10.15
CA ASP A 6 -4.65 -19.80 -11.39
C ASP A 6 -3.37 -18.98 -11.15
N VAL A 7 -3.42 -18.08 -10.16
CA VAL A 7 -2.31 -17.23 -9.77
C VAL A 7 -2.34 -17.05 -8.25
N ILE A 8 -1.18 -17.20 -7.61
CA ILE A 8 -0.97 -16.83 -6.20
C ILE A 8 -0.01 -15.64 -6.19
N VAL A 9 -0.43 -14.55 -5.56
CA VAL A 9 0.36 -13.33 -5.36
C VAL A 9 0.71 -13.23 -3.89
N LEU A 10 2.01 -13.12 -3.60
CA LEU A 10 2.56 -12.97 -2.27
C LEU A 10 3.08 -11.54 -2.10
N SER A 11 2.72 -10.89 -1.00
CA SER A 11 2.92 -9.45 -0.72
C SER A 11 1.83 -8.57 -1.33
N MET A 12 1.45 -7.52 -0.59
CA MET A 12 0.48 -6.51 -0.98
C MET A 12 1.14 -5.16 -1.28
N GLY A 13 2.34 -5.19 -1.87
CA GLY A 13 2.99 -4.01 -2.45
C GLY A 13 2.22 -3.43 -3.64
N LEU A 14 2.58 -2.20 -4.05
CA LEU A 14 1.90 -1.51 -5.15
C LEU A 14 1.99 -2.30 -6.47
N THR A 15 3.17 -2.83 -6.80
CA THR A 15 3.40 -3.62 -8.02
C THR A 15 2.54 -4.88 -8.05
N GLU A 16 2.55 -5.64 -6.96
CA GLU A 16 1.81 -6.89 -6.79
C GLU A 16 0.30 -6.65 -6.86
N CYS A 17 -0.19 -5.58 -6.22
CA CYS A 17 -1.60 -5.18 -6.31
C CYS A 17 -2.04 -4.85 -7.74
N ILE A 18 -1.23 -4.11 -8.51
CA ILE A 18 -1.54 -3.79 -9.89
C ILE A 18 -1.59 -5.06 -10.75
N LEU A 19 -0.61 -5.97 -10.58
CA LEU A 19 -0.57 -7.24 -11.30
C LEU A 19 -1.74 -8.15 -10.93
N SER A 20 -2.05 -8.27 -9.63
CA SER A 20 -3.18 -9.03 -9.10
C SER A 20 -4.51 -8.56 -9.70
N GLY A 21 -4.73 -7.24 -9.73
CA GLY A 21 -5.90 -6.62 -10.37
C GLY A 21 -5.95 -6.91 -11.87
N LYS A 22 -4.81 -6.76 -12.58
CA LYS A 22 -4.75 -7.03 -14.02
C LYS A 22 -5.05 -8.50 -14.35
N MET A 23 -4.51 -9.44 -13.58
CA MET A 23 -4.75 -10.87 -13.76
C MET A 23 -6.20 -11.26 -13.45
N SER A 24 -6.80 -10.66 -12.43
CA SER A 24 -8.20 -10.90 -12.07
C SER A 24 -9.16 -10.48 -13.21
N VAL A 25 -8.84 -9.39 -13.91
CA VAL A 25 -9.63 -8.91 -15.05
C VAL A 25 -9.31 -9.70 -16.33
N ASN A 26 -8.04 -10.03 -16.57
CA ASN A 26 -7.61 -10.72 -17.79
C ASN A 26 -8.01 -12.20 -17.77
N GLY A 27 -9.03 -12.58 -18.52
CA GLY A 27 -9.47 -13.97 -18.63
C GLY A 27 -10.14 -14.51 -17.36
N LYS A 28 -10.55 -13.63 -16.43
CA LYS A 28 -11.23 -13.98 -15.16
C LYS A 28 -10.46 -15.01 -14.32
N LYS A 29 -9.13 -14.91 -14.28
CA LYS A 29 -8.30 -15.82 -13.48
C LYS A 29 -8.67 -15.74 -12.01
N LYS A 30 -8.70 -16.89 -11.35
CA LYS A 30 -8.90 -17.02 -9.91
C LYS A 30 -7.60 -16.72 -9.19
N VAL A 31 -7.50 -15.53 -8.60
CA VAL A 31 -6.29 -15.05 -7.92
C VAL A 31 -6.41 -15.22 -6.40
N LEU A 32 -5.38 -15.79 -5.77
CA LEU A 32 -5.17 -15.70 -4.32
C LEU A 32 -4.13 -14.64 -4.04
N HIS A 33 -4.51 -13.54 -3.40
CA HIS A 33 -3.58 -12.48 -3.03
C HIS A 33 -3.47 -12.40 -1.51
N MET A 34 -2.27 -12.65 -0.98
CA MET A 34 -2.04 -12.71 0.46
C MET A 34 -0.70 -12.07 0.85
N ASP A 35 -0.64 -11.62 2.09
CA ASP A 35 0.56 -11.06 2.71
C ASP A 35 0.78 -11.71 4.07
N ARG A 36 2.04 -11.80 4.49
CA ARG A 36 2.42 -12.20 5.86
C ARG A 36 2.25 -11.06 6.85
N ASN A 37 2.33 -9.83 6.37
CA ASN A 37 2.24 -8.63 7.19
C ASN A 37 0.76 -8.38 7.53
N PRO A 38 0.46 -7.87 8.74
CA PRO A 38 -0.90 -7.55 9.15
C PRO A 38 -1.42 -6.23 8.54
N TYR A 39 -0.73 -5.67 7.54
CA TYR A 39 -0.99 -4.39 6.91
C TYR A 39 -0.74 -4.47 5.40
N TYR A 40 -1.32 -3.53 4.65
CA TYR A 40 -1.17 -3.41 3.20
C TYR A 40 0.05 -2.54 2.82
N GLY A 41 0.50 -2.66 1.57
CA GLY A 41 1.50 -1.76 0.98
C GLY A 41 2.93 -2.28 1.00
N GLY A 42 3.23 -3.35 1.76
CA GLY A 42 4.57 -3.95 1.80
C GLY A 42 5.64 -2.92 2.15
N GLU A 43 6.68 -2.80 1.32
CA GLU A 43 7.73 -1.76 1.50
C GLU A 43 7.23 -0.33 1.21
N SER A 44 6.11 -0.20 0.48
CA SER A 44 5.43 1.05 0.14
C SER A 44 4.22 1.35 1.03
N GLU A 45 4.19 0.80 2.26
CA GLU A 45 3.13 1.06 3.24
C GLU A 45 2.96 2.57 3.53
N SER A 46 1.70 2.98 3.75
CA SER A 46 1.36 4.27 4.35
C SER A 46 1.00 4.05 5.81
N ILE A 47 1.70 4.72 6.72
CA ILE A 47 1.54 4.52 8.16
C ILE A 47 0.53 5.54 8.70
N THR A 48 -0.44 5.04 9.45
CA THR A 48 -1.42 5.83 10.20
C THR A 48 -1.84 5.04 11.45
N PRO A 49 -2.08 5.68 12.61
CA PRO A 49 -1.98 7.12 12.89
C PRO A 49 -0.53 7.63 13.06
N LEU A 50 -0.36 8.95 13.24
CA LEU A 50 0.95 9.60 13.44
C LEU A 50 1.79 8.97 14.56
N GLU A 51 1.17 8.47 15.62
CA GLU A 51 1.87 7.79 16.71
C GLU A 51 2.62 6.54 16.22
N ASP A 52 2.04 5.76 15.31
CA ASP A 52 2.65 4.55 14.76
C ASP A 52 3.82 4.88 13.82
N PHE A 53 3.77 6.04 13.15
CA PHE A 53 4.91 6.57 12.42
C PHE A 53 6.09 6.85 13.37
N TYR A 54 5.85 7.48 14.51
CA TYR A 54 6.89 7.74 15.52
C TYR A 54 7.47 6.44 16.10
N LYS A 55 6.60 5.45 16.40
CA LYS A 55 7.02 4.11 16.85
C LYS A 55 7.90 3.42 15.79
N ARG A 56 7.49 3.44 14.53
CA ARG A 56 8.21 2.82 13.40
C ARG A 56 9.65 3.33 13.28
N PHE A 57 9.84 4.65 13.38
CA PHE A 57 11.14 5.30 13.29
C PHE A 57 11.87 5.43 14.63
N LYS A 58 11.34 4.81 15.70
CA LYS A 58 11.92 4.80 17.05
C LYS A 58 12.22 6.21 17.58
N ILE A 59 11.33 7.16 17.28
CA ILE A 59 11.48 8.55 17.74
C ILE A 59 11.15 8.56 19.25
N PRO A 60 12.07 8.99 20.13
CA PRO A 60 11.95 8.80 21.58
C PRO A 60 10.96 9.75 22.27
N ARG A 61 10.09 10.41 21.51
CA ARG A 61 9.08 11.36 22.02
C ARG A 61 7.74 11.08 21.36
N ALA A 62 6.65 11.46 22.01
CA ALA A 62 5.34 11.49 21.36
C ALA A 62 5.27 12.59 20.29
N PRO A 63 4.40 12.48 19.28
CA PRO A 63 4.12 13.58 18.38
C PRO A 63 3.65 14.82 19.15
N PRO A 64 4.19 16.02 18.87
CA PRO A 64 3.78 17.24 19.56
C PRO A 64 2.35 17.64 19.19
N ALA A 65 1.61 18.25 20.13
CA ALA A 65 0.23 18.69 19.92
C ALA A 65 0.04 19.64 18.72
N SER A 66 1.10 20.36 18.32
CA SER A 66 1.11 21.22 17.14
C SER A 66 0.95 20.47 15.81
N MET A 67 1.15 19.14 15.78
CA MET A 67 0.93 18.31 14.60
C MET A 67 -0.54 17.91 14.41
N GLY A 68 -1.46 18.36 15.29
CA GLY A 68 -2.89 18.16 15.12
C GLY A 68 -3.37 16.76 15.46
N ARG A 69 -4.46 16.31 14.83
CA ARG A 69 -5.09 15.02 15.13
C ARG A 69 -4.30 13.90 14.46
N GLU A 70 -4.02 12.83 15.19
CA GLU A 70 -3.14 11.76 14.71
C GLU A 70 -3.65 11.03 13.46
N ARG A 71 -4.98 10.97 13.27
CA ARG A 71 -5.65 10.32 12.14
C ARG A 71 -5.67 11.17 10.87
N ASP A 72 -5.31 12.44 10.95
CA ASP A 72 -5.18 13.31 9.77
C ASP A 72 -3.88 12.99 8.99
N TRP A 73 -2.99 12.18 9.57
CA TRP A 73 -1.72 11.77 8.98
C TRP A 73 -1.80 10.41 8.31
N ASN A 74 -1.30 10.36 7.08
CA ASN A 74 -1.00 9.14 6.33
C ASN A 74 0.40 9.33 5.73
N GLY A 75 1.39 8.66 6.33
CA GLY A 75 2.80 8.84 5.96
C GLY A 75 3.30 7.69 5.09
N ASP A 76 3.39 7.91 3.78
CA ASP A 76 3.97 6.94 2.84
C ASP A 76 5.46 6.75 3.13
N LEU A 77 5.91 5.49 3.26
CA LEU A 77 7.34 5.18 3.42
C LEU A 77 8.15 5.46 2.15
N ILE A 78 7.52 5.28 0.98
CA ILE A 78 8.13 5.52 -0.34
C ILE A 78 7.15 6.35 -1.18
N PRO A 79 7.03 7.68 -0.92
CA PRO A 79 6.11 8.53 -1.65
C PRO A 79 6.54 8.64 -3.11
N LYS A 80 5.59 8.46 -4.03
CA LYS A 80 5.79 8.62 -5.47
C LYS A 80 4.63 9.40 -6.07
N PHE A 81 4.92 10.29 -7.00
CA PHE A 81 3.89 10.96 -7.78
C PHE A 81 3.53 10.15 -9.02
N LEU A 82 2.26 10.20 -9.41
CA LEU A 82 1.78 9.67 -10.68
C LEU A 82 1.91 10.77 -11.73
N MET A 83 2.65 10.49 -12.81
CA MET A 83 2.77 11.43 -13.92
C MET A 83 1.46 11.44 -14.71
N ALA A 84 0.80 12.59 -14.75
CA ALA A 84 -0.35 12.78 -15.63
C ALA A 84 0.13 12.92 -17.07
N ASN A 85 -0.48 12.17 -17.99
CA ASN A 85 -0.33 12.43 -19.41
C ASN A 85 -1.42 13.42 -19.85
N LYS A 86 -1.05 14.69 -20.04
CA LYS A 86 -1.76 15.59 -20.95
C LYS A 86 -0.84 15.88 -22.14
N TRP A 87 -1.07 15.15 -23.23
CA TRP A 87 -0.65 15.57 -24.56
C TRP A 87 -1.88 15.53 -25.46
N SER A 88 -2.64 16.63 -25.47
CA SER A 88 -3.52 16.95 -26.58
C SER A 88 -2.69 17.72 -27.60
N ALA A 89 -2.04 17.01 -28.52
CA ALA A 89 -1.66 17.62 -29.79
C ALA A 89 -2.49 16.94 -30.89
N GLY A 90 -3.23 17.77 -31.63
CA GLY A 90 -4.11 17.36 -32.72
C GLY A 90 -5.57 17.34 -32.28
#